data_AF-A0A2H3IF83-F1
#
_entry.id   AF-A0A2H3IF83-F1
#
_cell.length_a   1.000
_cell.length_b   1.000
_cell.length_c   1.000
_cell.angle_alpha   90.00
_cell.angle_beta   90.00
_cell.angle_gamma   90.00
#
_symmetry.space_group_name_H-M   'P 1'
#
loop_
_entity.id
_entity.type
_entity.pdbx_description
1 polymer ?
#
loop_
_entity_poly.entity_id
_entity_poly.type
_entity_poly.pdbx_seq_one_letter_code
_entity_poly.pdbx_strand_id
1 'polypeptide(L)'
;MATTMASRLVRNMTRRTMTTMATPTENLSQQVTERATAAVNPDLSFLPLRLRNFFAKYPPQHYSAAVAPASRLVPPTDAVSNSHNLTANTSSKEEFDLSSLSPEDLPTPYTPNRDAKGNKRNPTAWSASKAILYNDPEHPNPFLPQPSPNGKKWRSPKYGLRQQADLIKMAKKYGVEQLLPTSRKSTIFKETRLAERGLAIKGTGIGQKVKGHKWERTMETRLEERKKAMMEMPELIRQWKQRGHGRGWKKWPRRTA
;
A
#
# COMPACT_ATOMS: atom_id res chain seq x y z
N MET A 1 -45.99 -13.79 28.67
CA MET A 1 -44.87 -14.20 29.54
C MET A 1 -43.87 -13.06 29.55
N ALA A 2 -43.79 -12.40 30.69
CA ALA A 2 -43.02 -11.17 30.90
C ALA A 2 -41.58 -11.46 31.33
N THR A 3 -40.75 -10.42 31.17
CA THR A 3 -39.59 -10.05 32.01
C THR A 3 -38.18 -10.47 31.56
N THR A 4 -37.30 -9.45 31.48
CA THR A 4 -35.84 -9.44 31.75
C THR A 4 -34.93 -10.18 30.76
N MET A 5 -33.98 -9.52 30.09
CA MET A 5 -32.79 -8.92 30.72
C MET A 5 -32.21 -7.79 29.85
N ALA A 6 -32.12 -6.60 30.46
CA ALA A 6 -31.33 -5.49 29.98
C ALA A 6 -29.92 -5.53 30.61
N SER A 7 -28.98 -4.89 29.90
CA SER A 7 -27.79 -4.23 30.44
C SER A 7 -26.63 -5.08 30.99
N ARG A 8 -25.45 -4.92 30.36
CA ARG A 8 -24.21 -4.63 31.10
C ARG A 8 -23.16 -4.01 30.16
N LEU A 9 -23.02 -2.70 30.29
CA LEU A 9 -21.96 -1.87 29.71
C LEU A 9 -21.25 -1.19 30.88
N VAL A 10 -20.05 -1.66 31.22
CA VAL A 10 -19.09 -1.00 32.15
C VAL A 10 -17.70 -1.35 31.62
N ARG A 11 -17.08 -0.45 30.86
CA ARG A 11 -16.04 0.49 31.32
C ARG A 11 -14.82 -0.22 31.93
N ASN A 12 -13.76 -0.31 31.14
CA ASN A 12 -12.38 -0.37 31.65
C ASN A 12 -11.52 0.60 30.83
N MET A 13 -11.60 1.88 31.20
CA MET A 13 -10.59 2.88 30.86
C MET A 13 -9.78 3.14 32.12
N THR A 14 -8.69 2.40 32.29
CA THR A 14 -7.67 2.71 33.29
C THR A 14 -6.59 3.57 32.65
N ARG A 15 -6.45 4.75 33.23
CA ARG A 15 -5.49 5.81 32.94
C ARG A 15 -4.07 5.26 33.08
N ARG A 16 -3.21 5.49 32.09
CA ARG A 16 -1.76 5.35 32.25
C ARG A 16 -1.13 6.72 32.08
N THR A 17 -0.53 7.17 33.16
CA THR A 17 0.16 8.44 33.35
C THR A 17 1.40 8.54 32.46
N MET A 18 1.58 9.72 31.87
CA MET A 18 2.79 10.11 31.15
C MET A 18 3.96 10.19 32.14
N THR A 19 5.04 9.46 31.85
CA THR A 19 6.34 9.63 32.51
C THR A 19 7.26 10.32 31.52
N THR A 20 7.62 11.55 31.83
CA THR A 20 8.71 12.32 31.22
C THR A 20 10.04 11.86 31.81
N MET A 21 10.99 11.39 31.00
CA MET A 21 12.42 11.43 31.35
C MET A 21 13.30 11.53 30.10
N ALA A 22 13.99 12.66 30.03
CA ALA A 22 15.40 12.86 29.70
C ALA A 22 16.03 12.07 28.54
N THR A 23 16.45 12.85 27.54
CA THR A 23 17.54 12.57 26.61
C THR A 23 18.87 12.28 27.32
N PRO A 24 19.65 11.30 26.82
CA PRO A 24 21.09 11.45 26.73
C PRO A 24 21.50 11.53 25.26
N THR A 25 22.05 12.68 24.93
CA THR A 25 22.82 12.98 23.74
C THR A 25 24.12 12.16 23.71
N GLU A 26 24.60 11.96 22.48
CA GLU A 26 25.99 11.65 22.08
C GLU A 26 26.47 10.19 21.97
N ASN A 27 27.17 9.97 20.83
CA ASN A 27 28.06 8.86 20.48
C ASN A 27 27.50 7.55 19.92
N LEU A 28 26.72 7.62 18.82
CA LEU A 28 26.51 6.47 17.91
C LEU A 28 27.02 6.66 16.47
N SER A 29 27.49 7.86 16.11
CA SER A 29 27.88 8.18 14.73
C SER A 29 29.31 7.80 14.37
N GLN A 30 30.18 7.49 15.34
CA GLN A 30 31.59 7.15 15.08
C GLN A 30 31.88 5.64 15.02
N GLN A 31 30.98 4.77 15.52
CA GLN A 31 31.21 3.31 15.48
C GLN A 31 30.79 2.62 14.18
N VAL A 32 30.14 3.33 13.25
CA VAL A 32 29.64 2.74 11.99
C VAL A 32 30.68 2.83 10.87
N THR A 33 31.60 3.80 10.91
CA THR A 33 32.58 4.02 9.83
C THR A 33 33.87 3.20 9.97
N GLU A 34 34.25 2.76 11.16
CA GLU A 34 35.52 2.01 11.35
C GLU A 34 35.41 0.49 11.17
N ARG A 35 34.20 -0.07 11.05
CA ARG A 35 34.03 -1.52 10.80
C ARG A 35 33.98 -1.90 9.32
N ALA A 36 34.02 -0.93 8.41
CA ALA A 36 33.93 -1.19 6.97
C ALA A 36 35.29 -1.57 6.32
N THR A 37 36.42 -1.31 6.98
CA THR A 37 37.77 -1.52 6.40
C THR A 37 38.52 -2.73 6.97
N ALA A 38 37.93 -3.48 7.91
CA ALA A 38 38.56 -4.64 8.55
C ALA A 38 37.78 -5.94 8.30
N ALA A 39 37.69 -6.39 7.04
CA ALA A 39 37.19 -7.74 6.75
C ALA A 39 37.64 -8.25 5.38
N VAL A 40 38.96 -8.37 5.16
CA VAL A 40 39.49 -9.09 3.99
C VAL A 40 39.40 -10.62 4.14
N ASN A 41 39.08 -11.15 5.33
CA ASN A 41 38.58 -12.52 5.50
C ASN A 41 37.68 -12.60 6.75
N PRO A 42 36.33 -12.60 6.64
CA PRO A 42 35.48 -12.92 7.77
C PRO A 42 35.38 -14.44 7.87
N ASP A 43 35.73 -15.02 9.01
CA ASP A 43 35.41 -16.42 9.29
C ASP A 43 33.88 -16.60 9.22
N LEU A 44 33.39 -17.10 8.07
CA LEU A 44 31.97 -17.36 7.79
C LEU A 44 31.41 -18.52 8.64
N SER A 45 32.14 -18.96 9.67
CA SER A 45 31.77 -20.04 10.60
C SER A 45 30.60 -19.65 11.49
N PHE A 46 30.47 -18.36 11.83
CA PHE A 46 29.34 -17.86 12.64
C PHE A 46 28.02 -17.88 11.86
N LEU A 47 28.07 -17.96 10.53
CA LEU A 47 26.89 -17.93 9.68
C LEU A 47 26.22 -19.30 9.61
N PRO A 48 24.88 -19.35 9.55
CA PRO A 48 24.15 -20.58 9.27
C PRO A 48 24.66 -21.26 8.00
N LEU A 49 24.75 -22.59 8.03
CA LEU A 49 25.27 -23.41 6.93
C LEU A 49 24.59 -23.08 5.59
N ARG A 50 23.29 -22.77 5.60
CA ARG A 50 22.56 -22.35 4.39
C ARG A 50 23.05 -21.03 3.80
N LEU A 51 23.34 -20.03 4.63
CA LEU A 51 23.90 -18.77 4.17
C LEU A 51 25.34 -18.95 3.69
N ARG A 52 26.14 -19.73 4.42
CA ARG A 52 27.51 -20.07 4.02
C ARG A 52 27.55 -20.77 2.66
N ASN A 53 26.71 -21.79 2.45
CA ASN A 53 26.61 -22.49 1.17
C ASN A 53 26.08 -21.59 0.05
N PHE A 54 25.21 -20.64 0.38
CA PHE A 54 24.74 -19.64 -0.58
C PHE A 54 25.89 -18.73 -1.02
N PHE A 55 26.66 -18.17 -0.09
CA PHE A 55 27.80 -17.31 -0.40
C PHE A 55 28.95 -18.05 -1.09
N ALA A 56 29.17 -19.33 -0.77
CA ALA A 56 30.11 -20.17 -1.50
C ALA A 56 29.70 -20.36 -2.97
N LYS A 57 28.40 -20.45 -3.25
CA LYS A 57 27.88 -20.60 -4.62
C LYS A 57 27.73 -19.26 -5.35
N TYR A 58 27.43 -18.19 -4.62
CA TYR A 58 27.20 -16.85 -5.12
C TYR A 58 28.06 -15.86 -4.32
N PRO A 59 29.31 -15.64 -4.75
CA PRO A 59 30.24 -14.75 -4.07
C PRO A 59 29.68 -13.30 -4.00
N PRO A 60 29.76 -12.63 -2.84
CA PRO A 60 29.19 -11.29 -2.67
C PRO A 60 29.83 -10.22 -3.57
N GLN A 61 31.03 -10.46 -4.10
CA GLN A 61 31.73 -9.55 -5.02
C GLN A 61 30.95 -9.26 -6.30
N HIS A 62 30.20 -10.23 -6.82
CA HIS A 62 29.42 -10.07 -8.04
C HIS A 62 27.92 -9.92 -7.76
N TYR A 63 27.46 -10.46 -6.63
CA TYR A 63 26.04 -10.59 -6.35
C TYR A 63 25.53 -9.68 -5.24
N SER A 64 26.36 -8.93 -4.52
CA SER A 64 25.87 -8.07 -3.44
C SER A 64 25.05 -6.89 -3.96
N ALA A 65 24.23 -6.31 -3.09
CA ALA A 65 23.42 -5.14 -3.45
C ALA A 65 24.26 -3.92 -3.85
N ALA A 66 25.52 -3.85 -3.40
CA ALA A 66 26.45 -2.78 -3.71
C ALA A 66 27.02 -2.83 -5.14
N VAL A 67 26.93 -3.99 -5.82
CA VAL A 67 27.44 -4.16 -7.19
C VAL A 67 26.58 -3.43 -8.22
N ALA A 68 25.32 -3.14 -7.88
CA ALA A 68 24.41 -2.47 -8.80
C ALA A 68 24.91 -1.05 -9.16
N PRO A 69 24.95 -0.67 -10.45
CA PRO A 69 25.44 0.64 -10.87
C PRO A 69 24.56 1.76 -10.29
N ALA A 70 25.20 2.72 -9.62
CA ALA A 70 24.52 3.84 -8.97
C ALA A 70 23.68 4.70 -9.94
N SER A 71 24.08 4.76 -11.22
CA SER A 71 23.37 5.48 -12.28
C SER A 71 21.93 5.01 -12.47
N ARG A 72 21.62 3.75 -12.16
CA ARG A 72 20.27 3.20 -12.28
C ARG A 72 19.31 3.73 -11.21
N LEU A 73 19.85 4.10 -10.03
CA LEU A 73 19.08 4.61 -8.91
C LEU A 73 18.70 6.08 -9.08
N VAL A 74 19.39 6.79 -9.97
CA VAL A 74 19.08 8.18 -10.32
C VAL A 74 17.91 8.18 -11.33
N PRO A 75 16.86 9.00 -11.10
CA PRO A 75 15.81 9.17 -12.09
C PRO A 75 16.38 9.77 -13.38
N PRO A 76 15.93 9.34 -14.57
CA PRO A 76 16.30 10.00 -15.82
C PRO A 76 15.85 11.47 -15.77
N THR A 77 16.62 12.37 -16.38
CA THR A 77 16.40 13.83 -16.36
C THR A 77 14.98 14.22 -16.77
N ASP A 78 14.37 13.47 -17.69
CA ASP A 78 13.02 13.72 -18.21
C ASP A 78 11.90 13.36 -17.21
N ALA A 79 12.20 12.57 -16.18
CA ALA A 79 11.23 12.16 -15.17
C ALA A 79 11.05 13.19 -14.03
N VAL A 80 12.02 14.09 -13.83
CA VAL A 80 12.03 15.08 -12.74
C VAL A 80 10.99 16.20 -12.99
N SER A 81 10.62 16.45 -14.25
CA SER A 81 9.68 17.51 -14.62
C SER A 81 8.22 17.27 -14.18
N ASN A 82 7.86 16.06 -13.73
CA ASN A 82 6.48 15.71 -13.33
C ASN A 82 6.25 15.66 -11.80
N SER A 83 7.28 15.92 -10.98
CA SER A 83 7.15 15.98 -9.51
C SER A 83 6.97 17.40 -8.96
N HIS A 84 6.75 18.42 -9.80
CA HIS A 84 6.30 19.74 -9.37
C HIS A 84 4.77 19.83 -9.44
N ASN A 85 4.07 19.19 -8.52
CA ASN A 85 2.66 19.55 -8.21
C ASN A 85 2.19 19.09 -6.82
N LEU A 86 3.11 18.73 -5.93
CA LEU A 86 2.81 18.40 -4.52
C LEU A 86 3.94 18.96 -3.64
N THR A 87 4.14 20.27 -3.64
CA THR A 87 4.84 21.07 -2.61
C THR A 87 4.85 22.54 -3.03
N ALA A 88 3.68 23.18 -3.00
CA ALA A 88 3.56 24.63 -2.96
C ALA A 88 2.51 24.96 -1.90
N ASN A 89 2.95 24.94 -0.64
CA ASN A 89 2.48 25.81 0.45
C ASN A 89 3.16 25.39 1.74
N THR A 90 4.41 25.81 1.93
CA THR A 90 4.93 26.11 3.28
C THR A 90 6.16 26.99 3.12
N SER A 91 5.93 28.29 2.99
CA SER A 91 6.89 29.32 3.37
C SER A 91 6.12 30.55 3.83
N SER A 92 5.52 30.44 5.01
CA SER A 92 5.30 31.56 5.90
C SER A 92 5.38 31.00 7.32
N LYS A 93 6.34 31.54 8.08
CA LYS A 93 6.38 31.42 9.53
C LYS A 93 5.09 32.02 10.06
N GLU A 94 4.11 31.21 10.40
CA GLU A 94 3.01 31.63 11.27
C GLU A 94 2.77 30.53 12.31
N GLU A 95 2.61 30.97 13.54
CA GLU A 95 2.29 30.20 14.74
C GLU A 95 1.11 29.24 14.45
N PHE A 96 1.31 27.95 14.67
CA PHE A 96 0.30 26.93 14.38
C PHE A 96 -0.71 26.87 15.54
N ASP A 97 -1.74 27.71 15.49
CA ASP A 97 -2.82 27.73 16.46
C ASP A 97 -3.73 26.50 16.29
N LEU A 98 -3.74 25.61 17.30
CA LEU A 98 -4.54 24.38 17.31
C LEU A 98 -6.06 24.63 17.37
N SER A 99 -6.48 25.89 17.54
CA SER A 99 -7.86 26.29 17.83
C SER A 99 -8.73 26.48 16.59
N SER A 100 -8.15 26.53 15.38
CA SER A 100 -8.87 26.84 14.12
C SER A 100 -9.03 25.67 13.15
N LEU A 101 -8.67 24.44 13.55
CA LEU A 101 -8.79 23.27 12.68
C LEU A 101 -10.26 22.81 12.62
N SER A 102 -10.96 23.17 11.54
CA SER A 102 -12.21 22.53 11.15
C SER A 102 -11.94 21.03 10.94
N PRO A 103 -12.82 20.12 11.41
CA PRO A 103 -12.65 18.67 11.23
C PRO A 103 -12.57 18.22 9.75
N GLU A 104 -12.83 19.12 8.81
CA GLU A 104 -12.72 18.92 7.36
C GLU A 104 -11.29 19.06 6.81
N ASP A 105 -10.38 19.73 7.51
CA ASP A 105 -8.99 19.99 7.06
C ASP A 105 -7.99 18.91 7.48
N LEU A 106 -8.43 17.94 8.28
CA LEU A 106 -7.63 16.75 8.53
C LEU A 106 -7.48 15.99 7.21
N PRO A 107 -6.30 15.43 6.89
CA PRO A 107 -6.14 14.52 5.77
C PRO A 107 -6.93 13.25 6.08
N THR A 108 -8.25 13.31 5.87
CA THR A 108 -9.10 12.15 6.04
C THR A 108 -8.61 11.13 5.02
N PRO A 109 -8.51 9.84 5.39
CA PRO A 109 -8.12 8.79 4.45
C PRO A 109 -9.12 8.63 3.28
N TYR A 110 -10.18 9.44 3.24
CA TYR A 110 -11.22 9.45 2.24
C TYR A 110 -11.11 10.70 1.38
N THR A 111 -11.02 10.50 0.07
CA THR A 111 -11.07 11.60 -0.90
C THR A 111 -12.45 12.28 -0.81
N PRO A 112 -12.54 13.59 -0.49
CA PRO A 112 -13.82 14.31 -0.42
C PRO A 112 -14.49 14.42 -1.79
N ASN A 113 -13.72 14.31 -2.87
CA ASN A 113 -14.23 14.42 -4.23
C ASN A 113 -14.88 13.11 -4.72
N ARG A 114 -16.18 13.16 -5.06
CA ARG A 114 -16.98 12.01 -5.52
C ARG A 114 -16.51 11.45 -6.86
N ASP A 115 -15.88 12.29 -7.69
CA ASP A 115 -15.49 11.97 -9.06
C ASP A 115 -13.98 11.69 -9.21
N ALA A 116 -13.23 11.72 -8.11
CA ALA A 116 -11.81 11.42 -8.12
C ALA A 116 -11.55 9.97 -8.60
N LYS A 117 -11.07 9.85 -9.83
CA LYS A 117 -10.56 8.60 -10.38
C LYS A 117 -9.09 8.51 -9.96
N GLY A 118 -8.79 7.60 -9.04
CA GLY A 118 -7.43 7.50 -8.51
C GLY A 118 -6.37 7.30 -9.59
N ASN A 119 -5.14 7.72 -9.26
CA ASN A 119 -4.04 7.84 -10.20
C ASN A 119 -3.80 6.52 -10.97
N LYS A 120 -3.92 6.58 -12.31
CA LYS A 120 -3.64 5.46 -13.20
C LYS A 120 -2.13 5.41 -13.40
N ARG A 121 -1.51 4.31 -12.97
CA ARG A 121 -0.05 4.13 -13.13
C ARG A 121 0.30 3.86 -14.59
N ASN A 122 1.30 4.58 -15.07
CA ASN A 122 1.97 4.27 -16.34
C ASN A 122 2.96 3.11 -16.08
N PRO A 123 2.73 1.91 -16.65
CA PRO A 123 3.60 0.75 -16.41
C PRO A 123 5.04 0.94 -16.93
N THR A 124 5.21 1.85 -17.88
CA THR A 124 6.50 2.21 -18.51
C THR A 124 7.28 3.24 -17.70
N ALA A 125 6.65 3.93 -16.74
CA ALA A 125 7.32 4.96 -15.95
C ALA A 125 8.44 4.37 -15.09
N TRP A 126 9.53 5.14 -14.95
CA TRP A 126 10.64 4.78 -14.07
C TRP A 126 10.17 4.67 -12.61
N SER A 127 10.72 3.71 -11.87
CA SER A 127 10.39 3.44 -10.48
C SER A 127 11.66 3.06 -9.73
N ALA A 128 11.99 3.78 -8.67
CA ALA A 128 13.21 3.55 -7.88
C ALA A 128 13.25 2.11 -7.31
N SER A 129 12.13 1.55 -6.89
CA SER A 129 12.05 0.19 -6.37
C SER A 129 12.34 -0.85 -7.45
N LYS A 130 12.00 -0.56 -8.70
CA LYS A 130 12.34 -1.41 -9.85
C LYS A 130 13.80 -1.24 -10.27
N ALA A 131 14.37 -0.04 -10.12
CA ALA A 131 15.79 0.21 -10.36
C ALA A 131 16.69 -0.62 -9.45
N ILE A 132 16.32 -0.79 -8.17
CA ILE A 132 17.07 -1.60 -7.18
C ILE A 132 17.17 -3.08 -7.59
N LEU A 133 16.18 -3.61 -8.32
CA LEU A 133 16.24 -4.97 -8.85
C LEU A 133 17.15 -5.02 -10.06
N TYR A 134 18.44 -5.26 -9.80
CA TYR A 134 19.51 -5.32 -10.78
C TYR A 134 19.86 -6.77 -11.16
N ASN A 135 20.25 -6.95 -12.41
CA ASN A 135 20.65 -8.22 -13.00
C ASN A 135 21.78 -7.95 -14.00
N ASP A 136 22.96 -8.49 -13.70
CA ASP A 136 24.13 -8.41 -14.56
C ASP A 136 24.03 -9.48 -15.68
N PRO A 137 24.33 -9.14 -16.95
CA PRO A 137 24.41 -10.14 -18.02
C PRO A 137 25.44 -11.26 -17.77
N GLU A 138 26.61 -10.96 -17.19
CA GLU A 138 27.66 -11.95 -16.95
C GLU A 138 27.37 -12.82 -15.72
N HIS A 139 26.84 -12.17 -14.68
CA HIS A 139 26.53 -12.79 -13.40
C HIS A 139 25.06 -12.61 -13.03
N PRO A 140 24.16 -13.41 -13.64
CA PRO A 140 22.72 -13.22 -13.46
C PRO A 140 22.30 -13.48 -12.01
N ASN A 141 21.50 -12.54 -11.48
CA ASN A 141 21.00 -12.58 -10.11
C ASN A 141 20.12 -13.84 -9.88
N PRO A 142 20.47 -14.70 -8.90
CA PRO A 142 19.76 -15.96 -8.66
C PRO A 142 18.33 -15.78 -8.11
N PHE A 143 17.97 -14.58 -7.64
CA PHE A 143 16.66 -14.25 -7.09
C PHE A 143 15.67 -13.72 -8.13
N LEU A 144 16.15 -13.34 -9.32
CA LEU A 144 15.33 -12.77 -10.39
C LEU A 144 15.05 -13.82 -11.48
N PRO A 145 13.86 -13.80 -12.09
CA PRO A 145 13.59 -14.59 -13.28
C PRO A 145 14.44 -14.07 -14.43
N GLN A 146 14.94 -15.00 -15.25
CA GLN A 146 15.83 -14.71 -16.36
C GLN A 146 15.12 -15.02 -17.68
N PRO A 147 15.31 -14.22 -18.75
CA PRO A 147 14.85 -14.62 -20.06
C PRO A 147 15.63 -15.86 -20.53
N SER A 148 14.99 -16.73 -21.30
CA SER A 148 15.72 -17.76 -22.05
C SER A 148 16.66 -17.08 -23.07
N PRO A 149 17.79 -17.70 -23.45
CA PRO A 149 18.69 -17.17 -24.49
C PRO A 149 17.94 -16.79 -25.78
N ASN A 150 16.94 -17.59 -26.17
CA ASN A 150 16.12 -17.34 -27.37
C ASN A 150 14.94 -16.37 -27.11
N GLY A 151 14.85 -15.74 -25.93
CA GLY A 151 13.85 -14.74 -25.56
C GLY A 151 12.39 -15.20 -25.36
N LYS A 152 12.00 -16.38 -25.87
CA LYS A 152 10.59 -16.80 -25.93
C LYS A 152 9.95 -17.15 -24.58
N LYS A 153 10.73 -17.60 -23.60
CA LYS A 153 10.22 -18.05 -22.30
C LYS A 153 11.05 -17.45 -21.16
N TRP A 154 10.38 -17.11 -20.06
CA TRP A 154 11.08 -16.73 -18.83
C TRP A 154 11.39 -17.97 -18.00
N ARG A 155 12.65 -18.10 -17.56
CA ARG A 155 13.07 -19.11 -16.59
C ARG A 155 12.75 -18.61 -15.19
N SER A 156 12.23 -19.50 -14.36
CA SER A 156 12.03 -19.26 -12.93
C SER A 156 13.36 -18.88 -12.24
N PRO A 157 13.33 -18.05 -11.19
CA PRO A 157 14.52 -17.76 -10.40
C PRO A 157 15.07 -19.06 -9.77
N LYS A 158 16.39 -19.12 -9.55
CA LYS A 158 17.04 -20.30 -8.94
C LYS A 158 16.56 -20.54 -7.51
N TYR A 159 16.25 -19.46 -6.78
CA TYR A 159 15.59 -19.53 -5.49
C TYR A 159 14.18 -18.95 -5.57
N GLY A 160 13.19 -19.71 -5.12
CA GLY A 160 11.80 -19.25 -5.06
C GLY A 160 11.59 -18.17 -3.98
N LEU A 161 10.48 -17.41 -4.05
CA LEU A 161 10.22 -16.29 -3.13
C LEU A 161 10.20 -16.69 -1.64
N ARG A 162 9.85 -17.94 -1.32
CA ARG A 162 9.93 -18.48 0.04
C ARG A 162 11.39 -18.67 0.48
N GLN A 163 12.21 -19.31 -0.35
CA GLN A 163 13.63 -19.52 -0.08
C GLN A 163 14.39 -18.20 0.03
N GLN A 164 14.07 -17.24 -0.86
CA GLN A 164 14.59 -15.87 -0.77
C GLN A 164 14.26 -15.24 0.58
N ALA A 165 13.00 -15.35 1.03
CA ALA A 165 12.59 -14.82 2.32
C ALA A 165 13.28 -15.52 3.50
N ASP A 166 13.52 -16.83 3.42
CA ASP A 166 14.25 -17.58 4.44
C ASP A 166 15.72 -17.13 4.53
N LEU A 167 16.41 -16.98 3.38
CA LEU A 167 17.77 -16.45 3.32
C LEU A 167 17.86 -15.04 3.86
N ILE A 168 16.96 -14.15 3.42
CA ILE A 168 16.93 -12.75 3.88
C ILE A 168 16.59 -12.66 5.36
N LYS A 169 15.68 -13.50 5.87
CA LYS A 169 15.36 -13.56 7.30
C LYS A 169 16.57 -13.99 8.12
N MET A 170 17.34 -14.99 7.66
CA MET A 170 18.60 -15.35 8.31
C MET A 170 19.60 -14.20 8.22
N ALA A 171 19.82 -13.64 7.03
CA ALA A 171 20.81 -12.58 6.82
C ALA A 171 20.53 -11.33 7.66
N LYS A 172 19.25 -10.96 7.82
CA LYS A 172 18.81 -9.89 8.73
C LYS A 172 19.21 -10.16 10.19
N LYS A 173 19.04 -11.39 10.68
CA LYS A 173 19.42 -11.76 12.05
C LYS A 173 20.92 -11.62 12.29
N TYR A 174 21.73 -11.90 11.27
CA TYR A 174 23.19 -11.86 11.33
C TYR A 174 23.80 -10.57 10.75
N GLY A 175 22.98 -9.56 10.38
CA GLY A 175 23.45 -8.29 9.81
C GLY A 175 24.06 -8.36 8.41
N VAL A 176 24.01 -9.50 7.72
CA VAL A 176 24.65 -9.72 6.40
C VAL A 176 23.70 -9.56 5.21
N GLU A 177 22.60 -8.81 5.38
CA GLU A 177 21.60 -8.63 4.30
C GLU A 177 22.18 -7.91 3.07
N GLN A 178 23.07 -6.94 3.28
CA GLN A 178 23.66 -6.14 2.20
C GLN A 178 24.55 -6.97 1.25
N LEU A 179 25.11 -8.08 1.76
CA LEU A 179 25.94 -9.00 0.98
C LEU A 179 25.11 -9.91 0.06
N LEU A 180 23.80 -10.03 0.28
CA LEU A 180 22.92 -10.79 -0.59
C LEU A 180 22.54 -10.00 -1.86
N PRO A 181 22.20 -10.70 -2.95
CA PRO A 181 21.59 -10.07 -4.11
C PRO A 181 20.27 -9.39 -3.80
N THR A 182 20.00 -8.30 -4.52
CA THR A 182 18.75 -7.56 -4.36
C THR A 182 17.56 -8.44 -4.75
N SER A 183 16.49 -8.39 -3.96
CA SER A 183 15.29 -9.21 -4.14
C SER A 183 14.04 -8.42 -3.80
N ARG A 184 12.88 -8.86 -4.33
CA ARG A 184 11.57 -8.37 -3.91
C ARG A 184 11.26 -8.55 -2.42
N LYS A 185 12.08 -9.34 -1.71
CA LYS A 185 11.94 -9.62 -0.28
C LYS A 185 12.93 -8.83 0.59
N SER A 186 13.93 -8.15 0.00
CA SER A 186 14.91 -7.37 0.77
C SER A 186 14.26 -6.14 1.42
N THR A 187 14.87 -5.67 2.50
CA THR A 187 14.44 -4.51 3.29
C THR A 187 14.41 -3.26 2.43
N ILE A 188 15.54 -2.97 1.77
CA ILE A 188 15.73 -1.81 0.89
C ILE A 188 14.62 -1.75 -0.18
N PHE A 189 14.32 -2.88 -0.83
CA PHE A 189 13.26 -2.92 -1.84
C PHE A 189 11.87 -2.67 -1.26
N LYS A 190 11.57 -3.18 -0.06
CA LYS A 190 10.25 -3.02 0.55
C LYS A 190 10.03 -1.58 1.02
N GLU A 191 11.05 -0.98 1.62
CA GLU A 191 11.02 0.40 2.11
C GLU A 191 10.86 1.38 0.96
N THR A 192 11.69 1.27 -0.09
CA THR A 192 11.59 2.11 -1.30
C THR A 192 10.25 1.94 -1.99
N ARG A 193 9.76 0.70 -2.15
CA ARG A 193 8.44 0.43 -2.72
C ARG A 193 7.31 1.04 -1.88
N LEU A 194 7.42 1.01 -0.55
CA LEU A 194 6.41 1.60 0.33
C LEU A 194 6.42 3.12 0.22
N ALA A 195 7.59 3.74 0.23
CA ALA A 195 7.77 5.18 0.05
C ALA A 195 7.24 5.65 -1.31
N GLU A 196 7.53 4.92 -2.40
CA GLU A 196 7.07 5.27 -3.75
C GLU A 196 5.56 5.09 -3.95
N ARG A 197 4.99 3.99 -3.45
CA ARG A 197 3.65 3.56 -3.85
C ARG A 197 2.57 3.81 -2.81
N GLY A 198 2.96 3.88 -1.53
CA GLY A 198 2.04 3.86 -0.40
C GLY A 198 1.05 2.69 -0.44
N LEU A 199 -0.10 2.88 0.22
CA LEU A 199 -1.20 1.92 0.15
C LEU A 199 -1.92 2.05 -1.20
N ALA A 200 -1.88 0.98 -1.99
CA ALA A 200 -2.42 0.98 -3.36
C ALA A 200 -3.54 -0.04 -3.56
N ILE A 201 -4.28 -0.38 -2.49
CA ILE A 201 -5.41 -1.30 -2.55
C ILE A 201 -6.59 -0.61 -3.24
N LYS A 202 -7.34 -1.32 -4.08
CA LYS A 202 -8.52 -0.74 -4.74
C LYS A 202 -9.56 -0.36 -3.67
N GLY A 203 -10.03 0.89 -3.69
CA GLY A 203 -11.01 1.41 -2.75
C GLY A 203 -10.40 2.20 -1.60
N THR A 204 -9.38 1.66 -0.93
CA THR A 204 -8.73 2.25 0.27
C THR A 204 -7.35 2.85 -0.02
N GLY A 205 -6.79 2.61 -1.21
CA GLY A 205 -5.50 3.15 -1.60
C GLY A 205 -5.58 4.66 -1.84
N ILE A 206 -4.42 5.32 -1.79
CA ILE A 206 -4.30 6.77 -1.97
C ILE A 206 -4.94 7.18 -3.30
N GLY A 207 -5.90 8.12 -3.24
CA GLY A 207 -6.68 8.59 -4.39
C GLY A 207 -7.77 7.63 -4.90
N GLN A 208 -7.98 6.46 -4.28
CA GLN A 208 -9.06 5.54 -4.64
C GLN A 208 -10.28 5.75 -3.74
N LYS A 209 -11.46 5.40 -4.25
CA LYS A 209 -12.73 5.46 -3.53
C LYS A 209 -13.39 4.09 -3.44
N VAL A 210 -13.98 3.79 -2.29
CA VAL A 210 -14.77 2.58 -2.05
C VAL A 210 -16.05 2.62 -2.89
N LYS A 211 -16.43 1.49 -3.49
CA LYS A 211 -17.58 1.38 -4.37
C LYS A 211 -18.92 1.67 -3.66
N GLY A 212 -19.04 1.33 -2.39
CA GLY A 212 -20.30 1.33 -1.65
C GLY A 212 -21.19 0.12 -1.95
N HIS A 213 -21.99 -0.28 -0.97
CA HIS A 213 -22.91 -1.40 -1.09
C HIS A 213 -24.02 -1.09 -2.11
N LYS A 214 -24.71 -2.13 -2.61
CA LYS A 214 -25.80 -1.93 -3.58
C LYS A 214 -26.92 -1.07 -3.00
N TRP A 215 -27.24 -1.22 -1.71
CA TRP A 215 -28.29 -0.44 -1.06
C TRP A 215 -27.88 1.03 -0.98
N GLU A 216 -26.70 1.38 -0.44
CA GLU A 216 -26.18 2.76 -0.38
C GLU A 216 -26.28 3.48 -1.74
N ARG A 217 -25.88 2.79 -2.82
CA ARG A 217 -25.91 3.34 -4.18
C ARG A 217 -27.30 3.50 -4.80
N THR A 218 -28.29 2.75 -4.31
CA THR A 218 -29.68 2.76 -4.84
C THR A 218 -30.67 3.36 -3.85
N MET A 219 -30.23 3.79 -2.67
CA MET A 219 -31.11 4.38 -1.65
C MET A 219 -31.76 5.65 -2.18
N GLU A 220 -30.98 6.54 -2.79
CA GLU A 220 -31.47 7.80 -3.35
C GLU A 220 -32.54 7.55 -4.42
N THR A 221 -32.24 6.70 -5.42
CA THR A 221 -33.19 6.36 -6.48
C THR A 221 -34.46 5.69 -5.92
N ARG A 222 -34.34 4.81 -4.93
CA ARG A 222 -35.50 4.16 -4.29
C ARG A 222 -36.35 5.13 -3.48
N LEU A 223 -35.74 6.12 -2.83
CA LEU A 223 -36.46 7.15 -2.09
C LEU A 223 -37.18 8.10 -3.05
N GLU A 224 -36.58 8.45 -4.18
CA GLU A 224 -37.21 9.23 -5.25
C GLU A 224 -38.39 8.49 -5.88
N GLU A 225 -38.23 7.22 -6.21
CA GLU A 225 -39.32 6.36 -6.71
C GLU A 225 -40.48 6.29 -5.72
N ARG A 226 -40.19 6.12 -4.42
CA ARG A 226 -41.20 6.13 -3.36
C ARG A 226 -41.91 7.48 -3.26
N LYS A 227 -41.16 8.58 -3.27
CA LYS A 227 -41.72 9.94 -3.22
C LYS A 227 -42.65 10.18 -4.42
N LYS A 228 -42.21 9.81 -5.62
CA LYS A 228 -43.02 9.91 -6.84
C LYS A 228 -44.31 9.09 -6.76
N ALA A 229 -44.21 7.83 -6.31
CA ALA A 229 -45.39 6.98 -6.13
C ALA A 229 -46.39 7.57 -5.12
N MET A 230 -45.93 8.18 -4.04
CA MET A 230 -46.81 8.86 -3.07
C MET A 230 -47.52 10.08 -3.66
N MET A 231 -46.82 10.85 -4.50
CA MET A 231 -47.41 12.00 -5.19
C MET A 231 -48.47 11.59 -6.21
N GLU A 232 -48.25 10.49 -6.94
CA GLU A 232 -49.20 9.98 -7.95
C GLU A 232 -50.34 9.15 -7.33
N MET A 233 -50.21 8.73 -6.06
CA MET A 233 -51.18 7.85 -5.40
C MET A 233 -52.61 8.41 -5.34
N PRO A 234 -52.85 9.70 -5.02
CA PRO A 234 -54.21 10.27 -5.01
C PRO A 234 -54.90 10.21 -6.38
N GLU A 235 -54.17 10.53 -7.45
CA GLU A 235 -54.70 10.47 -8.81
C GLU A 235 -55.03 9.04 -9.24
N LEU A 236 -54.15 8.09 -8.88
CA LEU A 236 -54.35 6.68 -9.16
C LEU A 236 -55.59 6.14 -8.44
N ILE A 237 -55.79 6.50 -7.17
CA ILE A 237 -56.98 6.14 -6.40
C ILE A 237 -58.25 6.73 -7.03
N ARG A 238 -58.21 8.00 -7.47
CA ARG A 238 -59.34 8.65 -8.14
C ARG A 238 -59.73 7.90 -9.41
N GLN A 239 -58.76 7.60 -10.28
CA GLN A 239 -59.00 6.84 -11.51
C GLN A 239 -59.52 5.43 -11.22
N TRP A 240 -58.96 4.74 -10.23
CA TRP A 240 -59.39 3.39 -9.84
C TRP A 240 -60.83 3.36 -9.33
N LYS A 241 -61.22 4.33 -8.49
CA LYS A 241 -62.61 4.48 -8.01
C LYS A 241 -63.58 4.80 -9.16
N GLN A 242 -63.24 5.77 -10.02
CA GLN A 242 -64.07 6.15 -11.17
C GLN A 242 -64.31 4.99 -12.14
N ARG A 243 -63.31 4.13 -12.35
CA ARG A 243 -63.37 2.97 -13.24
C ARG A 243 -64.18 1.79 -12.66
N GLY A 244 -64.63 1.87 -11.41
CA GLY A 244 -65.44 0.85 -10.76
C GLY A 244 -64.64 -0.24 -10.03
N HIS A 245 -63.67 0.15 -9.19
CA HIS A 245 -62.98 -0.73 -8.24
C HIS A 245 -62.37 -2.00 -8.86
N GLY A 246 -61.75 -1.87 -10.04
CA GLY A 246 -61.03 -2.97 -10.70
C GLY A 246 -61.75 -3.67 -11.84
N ARG A 247 -63.06 -3.49 -12.05
CA ARG A 247 -63.81 -4.16 -13.14
C ARG A 247 -63.28 -3.85 -14.55
N GLY A 248 -62.70 -2.67 -14.76
CA GLY A 248 -62.09 -2.24 -16.03
C GLY A 248 -60.61 -1.88 -15.94
N TRP A 249 -59.91 -2.32 -14.89
CA TRP A 249 -58.51 -1.97 -14.64
C TRP A 249 -57.56 -2.93 -15.37
N LYS A 250 -56.71 -2.39 -16.24
CA LYS A 250 -55.72 -3.16 -17.02
C LYS A 250 -54.28 -2.93 -16.57
N LYS A 251 -54.03 -1.93 -15.71
CA LYS A 251 -52.68 -1.51 -15.26
C LYS A 251 -52.25 -2.26 -13.99
N TRP A 252 -52.25 -3.60 -14.04
CA TRP A 252 -51.82 -4.41 -12.90
C TRP A 252 -50.28 -4.43 -12.78
N PRO A 253 -49.72 -4.38 -11.56
CA PRO A 253 -48.30 -4.59 -11.35
C PRO A 253 -47.88 -5.95 -11.89
N ARG A 254 -46.77 -5.99 -12.63
CA ARG A 254 -46.21 -7.27 -13.09
C ARG A 254 -45.48 -7.93 -11.92
N ARG A 255 -45.66 -9.24 -11.76
CA ARG A 255 -44.78 -10.01 -10.86
C ARG A 255 -43.37 -9.92 -11.41
N THR A 256 -42.48 -9.30 -10.65
CA THR A 256 -41.04 -9.39 -10.88
C THR A 256 -40.61 -10.80 -10.46
N ALA A 257 -40.16 -11.61 -11.42
CA ALA A 257 -39.52 -12.90 -11.17
C ALA A 257 -38.14 -12.71 -10.53
#